data_AF-A0A139TVV1-F1
#
_entry.id   AF-A0A139TVV1-F1
#
_cell.length_a   1.000
_cell.length_b   1.000
_cell.length_c   1.000
_cell.angle_alpha   90.00
_cell.angle_beta   90.00
_cell.angle_gamma   90.00
#
_symmetry.space_group_name_H-M   'P 1'
#
loop_
_entity.id
_entity.type
_entity.pdbx_description
1 polymer ?
#
loop_
_entity_poly.entity_id
_entity_poly.type
_entity_poly.pdbx_seq_one_letter_code
_entity_poly.pdbx_strand_id
1 'polypeptide(L)'
;MRIKLPLTLLAYIFATLPSIANEAAAPADGGNISITESVRYILDTDMEYNTTVFQADPSTPQAQFGVSFEGDGQQSLTLDKKDTTEKTAQFLFRPENTDPRIDTFTLSISQLDNLHLGGTYGAVELSNNQGDSVFSITDIGGNVSLDNNTIERSGNAADALVSLHSSGNNTIFIDDIGGTLSISNNTKTSGATQSGLGLLIYSYNKTENSSNSLIQITNVRGGIDVRNNTFAGGQGVISIFNDVKTGQATIIMNNIAGGIRFVNNDAGGNAFGACLTAGCKVAWGEELFSGHATIQISNIQGDILFQDNSSYAGSAIFVNGTESMLSISGVKGNVSFTGNRADTFGGAIYFETGSVSENNVLSIQHVQGDVLFENNSATYFGGAICSSAPTEDEYGRPTDPANSRIMLLADGGDITFQNNVMYAGGTDPIANAILTDGKHTMELGAAAGRTIAFYDPIVMQDEQDNASSLHLNRGEDCQGEILFSGRD
;
A
#
# COMPACT_ATOMS: atom_id res chain seq x y z
N MET A 1 27.99 15.38 -7.10
CA MET A 1 28.46 16.77 -6.85
C MET A 1 27.58 17.36 -5.75
N ARG A 2 28.14 17.99 -4.70
CA ARG A 2 27.36 18.69 -3.67
C ARG A 2 27.15 20.13 -4.10
N ILE A 3 25.90 20.58 -4.18
CA ILE A 3 25.55 21.87 -4.77
C ILE A 3 24.57 22.57 -3.81
N LYS A 4 25.03 23.68 -3.21
CA LYS A 4 24.23 24.56 -2.34
C LYS A 4 23.79 25.76 -3.16
N LEU A 5 22.49 25.91 -3.46
CA LEU A 5 22.02 26.95 -4.39
C LEU A 5 20.75 27.67 -3.89
N PRO A 6 20.67 29.00 -4.11
CA PRO A 6 19.42 29.75 -4.04
C PRO A 6 18.47 29.37 -5.20
N LEU A 7 17.15 29.45 -4.94
CA LEU A 7 16.01 29.09 -5.80
C LEU A 7 16.16 29.41 -7.30
N THR A 8 16.74 30.56 -7.64
CA THR A 8 16.87 31.02 -9.04
C THR A 8 17.98 30.32 -9.82
N LEU A 9 19.02 29.78 -9.16
CA LEU A 9 20.11 29.07 -9.86
C LEU A 9 19.81 27.59 -10.09
N LEU A 10 18.86 26.98 -9.36
CA LEU A 10 18.55 25.56 -9.47
C LEU A 10 17.89 25.20 -10.82
N ALA A 11 16.94 26.04 -11.27
CA ALA A 11 16.32 25.91 -12.59
C ALA A 11 17.35 26.10 -13.73
N TYR A 12 18.34 26.99 -13.55
CA TYR A 12 19.43 27.19 -14.50
C TYR A 12 20.42 26.03 -14.56
N ILE A 13 20.62 25.30 -13.45
CA ILE A 13 21.62 24.22 -13.37
C ILE A 13 21.09 22.88 -13.87
N PHE A 14 19.78 22.62 -13.73
CA PHE A 14 19.18 21.56 -14.53
C PHE A 14 19.35 21.91 -16.00
N ALA A 15 18.92 23.11 -16.46
CA ALA A 15 19.03 23.60 -17.84
C ALA A 15 20.43 23.46 -18.51
N THR A 16 21.52 23.43 -17.72
CA THR A 16 22.90 23.54 -18.22
C THR A 16 23.75 22.27 -18.08
N LEU A 17 23.22 21.12 -17.65
CA LEU A 17 24.04 19.91 -17.45
C LEU A 17 23.47 18.70 -18.21
N PRO A 18 24.16 18.16 -19.24
CA PRO A 18 25.56 18.30 -19.65
C PRO A 18 25.73 19.02 -21.00
N SER A 19 26.00 20.33 -20.97
CA SER A 19 26.59 21.03 -22.12
C SER A 19 28.10 21.30 -21.98
N ILE A 20 28.78 20.65 -21.02
CA ILE A 20 30.25 20.77 -20.90
C ILE A 20 30.99 20.06 -22.07
N ALA A 21 30.28 19.53 -23.07
CA ALA A 21 30.89 19.01 -24.29
C ALA A 21 30.78 19.91 -25.53
N ASN A 22 29.98 20.98 -25.60
CA ASN A 22 30.07 21.99 -26.68
C ASN A 22 29.18 23.22 -26.42
N GLU A 23 29.71 24.39 -26.81
CA GLU A 23 29.19 25.75 -26.62
C GLU A 23 27.75 26.00 -27.12
N ALA A 24 26.74 25.56 -26.38
CA ALA A 24 25.37 26.05 -26.55
C ALA A 24 24.73 26.37 -25.19
N ALA A 25 24.27 27.61 -25.06
CA ALA A 25 23.54 28.09 -23.88
C ALA A 25 22.16 27.41 -23.79
N ALA A 26 21.74 27.14 -22.57
CA ALA A 26 20.46 26.51 -22.24
C ALA A 26 19.25 27.41 -22.60
N PRO A 27 18.09 26.82 -22.96
CA PRO A 27 16.85 27.56 -23.19
C PRO A 27 16.34 28.21 -21.90
N ALA A 28 15.83 29.45 -22.00
CA ALA A 28 15.38 30.27 -20.87
C ALA A 28 14.01 29.85 -20.30
N ASP A 29 13.38 28.81 -20.87
CA ASP A 29 11.98 28.43 -20.72
C ASP A 29 11.77 26.96 -20.32
N GLY A 30 12.78 26.28 -19.78
CA GLY A 30 12.61 24.93 -19.22
C GLY A 30 12.60 23.78 -20.24
N GLY A 31 13.23 23.96 -21.40
CA GLY A 31 13.35 22.89 -22.40
C GLY A 31 14.17 21.67 -21.94
N ASN A 32 13.90 20.52 -22.58
CA ASN A 32 14.48 19.20 -22.29
C ASN A 32 16.02 19.18 -22.25
N ILE A 33 16.57 18.33 -21.38
CA ILE A 33 17.99 18.31 -21.00
C ILE A 33 18.51 16.89 -21.07
N SER A 34 19.46 16.67 -21.97
CA SER A 34 19.96 15.35 -22.34
C SER A 34 21.17 14.93 -21.50
N ILE A 35 20.99 14.08 -20.48
CA ILE A 35 22.06 13.59 -19.60
C ILE A 35 22.82 12.40 -20.25
N THR A 36 24.16 12.47 -20.29
CA THR A 36 25.04 11.50 -20.98
C THR A 36 25.93 10.64 -20.07
N GLU A 37 25.97 10.88 -18.74
CA GLU A 37 26.76 10.10 -17.77
C GLU A 37 25.95 9.81 -16.49
N SER A 38 26.34 8.80 -15.70
CA SER A 38 25.72 8.53 -14.39
C SER A 38 26.00 9.68 -13.42
N VAL A 39 24.97 10.33 -12.88
CA VAL A 39 25.13 11.50 -11.99
C VAL A 39 24.34 11.34 -10.69
N ARG A 40 24.95 11.80 -9.58
CA ARG A 40 24.29 12.03 -8.28
C ARG A 40 24.34 13.52 -7.91
N TYR A 41 23.16 14.11 -7.72
CA TYR A 41 22.98 15.50 -7.25
C TYR A 41 22.58 15.51 -5.78
N ILE A 42 23.17 16.42 -4.99
CA ILE A 42 22.77 16.71 -3.60
C ILE A 42 22.40 18.18 -3.53
N LEU A 43 21.18 18.46 -3.10
CA LEU A 43 20.58 19.79 -2.97
C LEU A 43 20.38 20.13 -1.48
N ASP A 44 21.08 21.15 -0.98
CA ASP A 44 20.88 21.73 0.35
C ASP A 44 19.69 22.73 0.29
N THR A 45 18.73 22.69 1.22
CA THR A 45 17.48 23.49 1.06
C THR A 45 16.80 23.91 2.38
N ASP A 46 16.39 25.19 2.45
CA ASP A 46 15.36 25.79 3.33
C ASP A 46 14.29 26.47 2.43
N MET A 47 13.48 25.73 1.68
CA MET A 47 12.68 26.31 0.58
C MET A 47 11.31 25.64 0.34
N GLU A 48 10.35 26.45 -0.10
CA GLU A 48 9.02 26.05 -0.58
C GLU A 48 8.99 26.13 -2.12
N TYR A 49 8.49 25.08 -2.78
CA TYR A 49 8.46 24.98 -4.25
C TYR A 49 7.03 24.77 -4.75
N ASN A 50 6.38 25.84 -5.24
CA ASN A 50 4.96 25.82 -5.61
C ASN A 50 4.68 25.72 -7.12
N THR A 51 5.71 25.92 -7.96
CA THR A 51 5.56 25.95 -9.44
C THR A 51 6.63 25.17 -10.20
N THR A 52 7.75 24.84 -9.57
CA THR A 52 8.91 24.22 -10.23
C THR A 52 8.64 22.77 -10.60
N VAL A 53 8.92 22.38 -11.85
CA VAL A 53 8.94 20.97 -12.27
C VAL A 53 10.40 20.51 -12.41
N PHE A 54 10.69 19.35 -11.84
CA PHE A 54 11.97 18.67 -11.99
C PHE A 54 11.80 17.50 -12.94
N GLN A 55 12.36 17.62 -14.15
CA GLN A 55 12.28 16.60 -15.18
C GLN A 55 13.66 16.06 -15.54
N ALA A 56 13.77 14.74 -15.69
CA ALA A 56 14.95 14.10 -16.25
C ALA A 56 14.56 13.22 -17.44
N ASP A 57 15.23 13.42 -18.58
CA ASP A 57 15.04 12.63 -19.81
C ASP A 57 16.40 12.45 -20.50
N PRO A 58 17.19 11.43 -20.10
CA PRO A 58 18.51 11.21 -20.67
C PRO A 58 18.43 10.84 -22.15
N SER A 59 19.34 11.39 -22.96
CA SER A 59 19.43 11.06 -24.39
C SER A 59 20.12 9.72 -24.68
N THR A 60 20.87 9.20 -23.71
CA THR A 60 21.62 7.93 -23.81
C THR A 60 21.34 7.04 -22.61
N PRO A 61 21.47 5.71 -22.73
CA PRO A 61 21.35 4.80 -21.59
C PRO A 61 22.29 5.14 -20.44
N GLN A 62 21.77 5.06 -19.22
CA GLN A 62 22.46 5.30 -17.96
C GLN A 62 22.30 4.09 -17.05
N ALA A 63 23.38 3.66 -16.41
CA ALA A 63 23.28 2.60 -15.40
C ALA A 63 22.59 3.11 -14.11
N GLN A 64 22.75 4.40 -13.77
CA GLN A 64 22.15 4.97 -12.57
C GLN A 64 21.91 6.47 -12.71
N PHE A 65 20.78 6.94 -12.19
CA PHE A 65 20.50 8.36 -12.01
C PHE A 65 19.89 8.63 -10.64
N GLY A 66 20.48 9.56 -9.88
CA GLY A 66 20.09 9.82 -8.49
C GLY A 66 19.95 11.32 -8.18
N VAL A 67 18.85 11.68 -7.54
CA VAL A 67 18.59 13.01 -6.98
C VAL A 67 18.39 12.89 -5.47
N SER A 68 19.09 13.72 -4.70
CA SER A 68 18.97 13.76 -3.24
C SER A 68 18.74 15.18 -2.74
N PHE A 69 17.73 15.36 -1.88
CA PHE A 69 17.55 16.54 -1.04
C PHE A 69 18.02 16.19 0.36
N GLU A 70 18.99 16.94 0.88
CA GLU A 70 19.60 16.70 2.20
C GLU A 70 19.60 18.04 2.96
N GLY A 71 18.93 18.08 4.11
CA GLY A 71 18.98 19.23 5.01
C GLY A 71 20.04 19.07 6.10
N ASP A 72 19.98 19.94 7.11
CA ASP A 72 20.83 19.86 8.31
C ASP A 72 20.07 19.45 9.60
N GLY A 73 18.83 19.00 9.44
CA GLY A 73 17.93 18.59 10.52
C GLY A 73 17.12 19.71 11.17
N GLN A 74 17.33 20.99 10.79
CA GLN A 74 16.54 22.13 11.27
C GLN A 74 15.56 22.68 10.24
N GLN A 75 15.67 22.19 9.00
CA GLN A 75 15.05 22.77 7.81
C GLN A 75 13.75 22.06 7.47
N SER A 76 12.77 22.78 6.95
CA SER A 76 11.55 22.16 6.42
C SER A 76 11.51 22.24 4.90
N LEU A 77 11.01 21.19 4.25
CA LEU A 77 10.81 21.13 2.81
C LEU A 77 9.32 21.01 2.48
N THR A 78 8.82 21.88 1.61
CA THR A 78 7.46 21.80 1.08
C THR A 78 7.51 21.72 -0.45
N LEU A 79 6.92 20.65 -0.98
CA LEU A 79 6.75 20.39 -2.40
C LEU A 79 5.25 20.41 -2.69
N ASP A 80 4.70 21.51 -3.22
CA ASP A 80 3.26 21.65 -3.42
C ASP A 80 2.92 22.33 -4.77
N LYS A 81 3.19 21.63 -5.87
CA LYS A 81 2.87 22.15 -7.21
C LYS A 81 1.36 22.20 -7.45
N LYS A 82 0.77 23.40 -7.41
CA LYS A 82 -0.65 23.63 -7.72
C LYS A 82 -0.94 24.05 -9.17
N ASP A 83 0.08 24.43 -9.94
CA ASP A 83 -0.07 24.88 -11.33
C ASP A 83 -0.62 23.77 -12.25
N THR A 84 -1.73 24.05 -12.91
CA THR A 84 -2.48 23.11 -13.77
C THR A 84 -2.14 23.22 -15.25
N THR A 85 -1.22 24.10 -15.64
CA THR A 85 -0.92 24.37 -17.04
C THR A 85 -0.29 23.16 -17.74
N GLU A 86 0.64 22.48 -17.08
CA GLU A 86 1.38 21.33 -17.63
C GLU A 86 0.83 19.96 -17.20
N LYS A 87 -0.11 19.91 -16.23
CA LYS A 87 -0.76 18.67 -15.75
C LYS A 87 0.17 17.51 -15.37
N THR A 88 1.30 17.83 -14.78
CA THR A 88 2.35 16.88 -14.39
C THR A 88 2.69 16.98 -12.91
N ALA A 89 3.22 15.89 -12.35
CA ALA A 89 3.80 15.88 -11.01
C ALA A 89 4.97 16.86 -10.88
N GLN A 90 5.32 17.20 -9.64
CA GLN A 90 6.44 18.11 -9.37
C GLN A 90 7.80 17.50 -9.71
N PHE A 91 8.00 16.23 -9.37
CA PHE A 91 9.09 15.40 -9.90
C PHE A 91 8.52 14.48 -10.96
N LEU A 92 9.03 14.61 -12.18
CA LEU A 92 8.59 13.84 -13.32
C LEU A 92 9.78 13.13 -13.96
N PHE A 93 9.77 11.81 -13.91
CA PHE A 93 10.63 11.00 -14.75
C PHE A 93 9.78 10.21 -15.75
N ARG A 94 9.92 10.51 -17.04
CA ARG A 94 9.21 9.82 -18.14
C ARG A 94 10.15 9.73 -19.35
N PRO A 95 10.75 8.57 -19.66
CA PRO A 95 11.50 8.43 -20.90
C PRO A 95 10.52 8.43 -22.08
N GLU A 96 10.75 9.29 -23.07
CA GLU A 96 9.92 9.39 -24.29
C GLU A 96 10.00 8.12 -25.19
N ASN A 97 10.91 7.18 -24.88
CA ASN A 97 11.21 6.03 -25.73
C ASN A 97 11.00 4.68 -25.01
N THR A 98 10.78 3.63 -25.80
CA THR A 98 10.50 2.24 -25.36
C THR A 98 11.73 1.46 -24.89
N ASP A 99 12.92 2.07 -24.90
CA ASP A 99 14.20 1.44 -24.55
C ASP A 99 14.65 1.99 -23.17
N PRO A 100 14.99 1.15 -22.16
CA PRO A 100 15.47 1.63 -20.86
C PRO A 100 16.66 2.56 -21.05
N ARG A 101 16.42 3.85 -20.81
CA ARG A 101 17.50 4.81 -20.77
C ARG A 101 18.10 4.96 -19.38
N ILE A 102 17.52 4.33 -18.35
CA ILE A 102 18.05 4.31 -16.98
C ILE A 102 17.78 2.94 -16.34
N ASP A 103 18.83 2.22 -15.93
CA ASP A 103 18.67 0.93 -15.23
C ASP A 103 18.19 1.10 -13.79
N THR A 104 18.60 2.17 -13.10
CA THR A 104 18.12 2.49 -11.74
C THR A 104 17.97 3.99 -11.52
N PHE A 105 16.76 4.42 -11.17
CA PHE A 105 16.45 5.79 -10.75
C PHE A 105 16.27 5.87 -9.24
N THR A 106 16.83 6.89 -8.59
CA THR A 106 16.67 7.13 -7.15
C THR A 106 16.33 8.58 -6.86
N LEU A 107 15.28 8.80 -6.07
CA LEU A 107 14.97 10.09 -5.44
C LEU A 107 14.98 9.91 -3.91
N SER A 108 15.84 10.66 -3.21
CA SER A 108 15.94 10.62 -1.75
C SER A 108 15.73 11.99 -1.12
N ILE A 109 15.01 12.04 0.01
CA ILE A 109 14.81 13.24 0.84
C ILE A 109 15.20 12.90 2.27
N SER A 110 16.11 13.66 2.88
CA SER A 110 16.56 13.36 4.24
C SER A 110 17.08 14.53 5.05
N GLN A 111 17.26 14.31 6.36
CA GLN A 111 17.85 15.25 7.31
C GLN A 111 17.08 16.58 7.39
N LEU A 112 15.76 16.50 7.56
CA LEU A 112 14.88 17.68 7.68
C LEU A 112 14.21 17.71 9.06
N ASP A 113 13.75 18.87 9.49
CA ASP A 113 12.81 19.01 10.60
C ASP A 113 11.40 18.59 10.15
N ASN A 114 10.87 19.09 9.03
CA ASN A 114 9.57 18.63 8.51
C ASN A 114 9.57 18.49 6.99
N LEU A 115 8.70 17.61 6.48
CA LEU A 115 8.48 17.41 5.06
C LEU A 115 6.98 17.48 4.74
N HIS A 116 6.61 18.29 3.76
CA HIS A 116 5.28 18.31 3.16
C HIS A 116 5.36 18.00 1.67
N LEU A 117 4.58 17.02 1.24
CA LEU A 117 4.44 16.59 -0.14
C LEU A 117 2.99 16.79 -0.58
N GLY A 118 2.78 17.59 -1.60
CA GLY A 118 1.49 17.94 -2.14
C GLY A 118 1.54 18.25 -3.63
N GLY A 119 0.37 18.61 -4.16
CA GLY A 119 0.21 19.07 -5.52
C GLY A 119 -1.06 18.55 -6.19
N THR A 120 -1.45 19.21 -7.28
CA THR A 120 -2.69 18.86 -8.01
C THR A 120 -2.54 17.61 -8.89
N TYR A 121 -1.32 17.31 -9.33
CA TYR A 121 -1.01 16.17 -10.21
C TYR A 121 0.05 15.24 -9.59
N GLY A 122 0.14 15.24 -8.26
CA GLY A 122 1.12 14.48 -7.50
C GLY A 122 2.41 15.26 -7.21
N ALA A 123 3.11 14.86 -6.16
CA ALA A 123 4.42 15.40 -5.81
C ALA A 123 5.53 14.66 -6.58
N VAL A 124 5.43 13.33 -6.67
CA VAL A 124 6.45 12.47 -7.27
C VAL A 124 5.82 11.48 -8.24
N GLU A 125 6.30 11.49 -9.48
CA GLU A 125 6.00 10.46 -10.49
C GLU A 125 7.30 9.93 -11.08
N LEU A 126 7.63 8.67 -10.75
CA LEU A 126 8.77 7.96 -11.29
C LEU A 126 8.26 6.90 -12.27
N SER A 127 8.18 7.26 -13.56
CA SER A 127 7.80 6.34 -14.62
C SER A 127 9.04 5.87 -15.39
N ASN A 128 9.55 4.68 -15.09
CA ASN A 128 10.69 4.11 -15.80
C ASN A 128 10.25 2.90 -16.60
N ASN A 129 10.24 2.99 -17.94
CA ASN A 129 9.66 1.94 -18.78
C ASN A 129 10.30 0.55 -18.58
N GLN A 130 11.57 0.44 -18.13
CA GLN A 130 12.27 -0.84 -17.99
C GLN A 130 13.34 -0.96 -16.87
N GLY A 131 13.55 0.05 -16.02
CA GLY A 131 14.57 0.01 -14.94
C GLY A 131 14.02 0.23 -13.53
N ASP A 132 14.82 -0.10 -12.52
CA ASP A 132 14.44 -0.01 -11.11
C ASP A 132 14.15 1.44 -10.68
N SER A 133 13.19 1.62 -9.77
CA SER A 133 12.83 2.94 -9.22
C SER A 133 12.81 2.91 -7.69
N VAL A 134 13.49 3.87 -7.07
CA VAL A 134 13.57 4.00 -5.62
C VAL A 134 13.19 5.41 -5.20
N PHE A 135 12.23 5.52 -4.30
CA PHE A 135 11.90 6.76 -3.60
C PHE A 135 12.12 6.56 -2.10
N SER A 136 12.88 7.43 -1.45
CA SER A 136 13.16 7.31 -0.03
C SER A 136 13.00 8.61 0.77
N ILE A 137 12.43 8.50 1.97
CA ILE A 137 12.38 9.57 2.98
C ILE A 137 13.05 9.05 4.25
N THR A 138 14.13 9.68 4.72
CA THR A 138 14.85 9.25 5.94
C THR A 138 15.21 10.40 6.86
N ASP A 139 15.38 10.12 8.15
CA ASP A 139 15.94 11.07 9.13
C ASP A 139 15.17 12.41 9.19
N ILE A 140 13.84 12.33 9.32
CA ILE A 140 12.99 13.52 9.46
C ILE A 140 12.71 13.73 10.95
N GLY A 141 13.19 14.82 11.54
CA GLY A 141 13.06 15.09 12.98
C GLY A 141 11.62 15.26 13.47
N GLY A 142 10.76 15.80 12.62
CA GLY A 142 9.35 16.09 12.84
C GLY A 142 8.44 15.33 11.88
N ASN A 143 7.43 16.00 11.32
CA ASN A 143 6.35 15.35 10.59
C ASN A 143 6.64 15.17 9.11
N VAL A 144 6.06 14.12 8.53
CA VAL A 144 5.93 13.94 7.08
C VAL A 144 4.44 14.00 6.74
N SER A 145 4.04 14.97 5.92
CA SER A 145 2.64 15.23 5.59
C SER A 145 2.37 15.16 4.10
N LEU A 146 1.39 14.35 3.72
CA LEU A 146 0.81 14.24 2.40
C LEU A 146 -0.67 14.63 2.50
N ASP A 147 -0.96 15.93 2.66
CA ASP A 147 -2.30 16.38 3.03
C ASP A 147 -2.90 17.50 2.17
N ASN A 148 -4.23 17.56 2.18
CA ASN A 148 -5.03 18.61 1.54
C ASN A 148 -4.81 18.73 0.03
N ASN A 149 -4.63 17.60 -0.65
CA ASN A 149 -4.41 17.56 -2.10
C ASN A 149 -5.67 17.21 -2.87
N THR A 150 -5.78 17.77 -4.07
CA THR A 150 -6.76 17.36 -5.06
C THR A 150 -6.01 16.75 -6.24
N ILE A 151 -6.06 15.43 -6.40
CA ILE A 151 -5.39 14.73 -7.48
C ILE A 151 -6.33 14.69 -8.68
N GLU A 152 -5.93 15.35 -9.76
CA GLU A 152 -6.61 15.27 -11.05
C GLU A 152 -5.95 14.24 -11.97
N ARG A 153 -6.74 13.67 -12.88
CA ARG A 153 -6.24 12.72 -13.87
C ARG A 153 -5.24 13.40 -14.81
N SER A 154 -4.01 12.93 -14.81
CA SER A 154 -2.90 13.47 -15.62
C SER A 154 -2.86 12.92 -17.06
N GLY A 155 -3.79 12.02 -17.43
CA GLY A 155 -3.79 11.30 -18.70
C GLY A 155 -2.99 9.98 -18.65
N ASN A 156 -2.20 9.75 -17.59
CA ASN A 156 -1.47 8.52 -17.33
C ASN A 156 -2.29 7.50 -16.51
N ALA A 157 -1.76 6.27 -16.40
CA ALA A 157 -2.42 5.14 -15.74
C ALA A 157 -2.36 5.17 -14.20
N ALA A 158 -1.33 5.79 -13.61
CA ALA A 158 -1.02 5.71 -12.18
C ALA A 158 -0.89 7.09 -11.53
N ASP A 159 -2.02 7.77 -11.25
CA ASP A 159 -1.99 9.01 -10.46
C ASP A 159 -2.06 8.69 -8.95
N ALA A 160 -1.11 9.24 -8.19
CA ALA A 160 -1.05 9.30 -6.73
C ALA A 160 -0.15 10.49 -6.30
N LEU A 161 -0.06 10.81 -5.01
CA LEU A 161 0.89 11.82 -4.52
C LEU A 161 2.33 11.40 -4.73
N VAL A 162 2.63 10.14 -4.47
CA VAL A 162 3.89 9.48 -4.83
C VAL A 162 3.54 8.25 -5.63
N SER A 163 3.96 8.22 -6.89
CA SER A 163 3.67 7.14 -7.82
C SER A 163 4.97 6.62 -8.45
N LEU A 164 5.22 5.32 -8.28
CA LEU A 164 6.24 4.60 -9.04
C LEU A 164 5.54 3.73 -10.07
N HIS A 165 5.87 3.95 -11.34
CA HIS A 165 5.29 3.28 -12.49
C HIS A 165 6.39 2.71 -13.39
N SER A 166 6.96 1.57 -12.99
CA SER A 166 8.04 0.93 -13.74
C SER A 166 7.85 -0.57 -13.90
N SER A 167 8.39 -1.12 -14.99
CA SER A 167 8.44 -2.57 -15.21
C SER A 167 9.61 -3.27 -14.51
N GLY A 168 10.53 -2.52 -13.89
CA GLY A 168 11.62 -3.03 -13.05
C GLY A 168 11.19 -3.23 -11.60
N ASN A 169 12.14 -3.35 -10.67
CA ASN A 169 11.84 -3.39 -9.23
C ASN A 169 11.55 -1.99 -8.70
N ASN A 170 10.60 -1.88 -7.78
CA ASN A 170 10.13 -0.61 -7.27
C ASN A 170 10.17 -0.57 -5.75
N THR A 171 10.74 0.48 -5.17
CA THR A 171 10.82 0.64 -3.71
C THR A 171 10.38 2.03 -3.28
N ILE A 172 9.44 2.10 -2.35
CA ILE A 172 9.18 3.27 -1.52
C ILE A 172 9.65 2.95 -0.10
N PHE A 173 10.62 3.70 0.41
CA PHE A 173 11.22 3.48 1.72
C PHE A 173 11.07 4.72 2.61
N ILE A 174 10.37 4.61 3.73
CA ILE A 174 10.18 5.69 4.70
C ILE A 174 10.71 5.23 6.04
N ASP A 175 11.71 5.92 6.58
CA ASP A 175 12.41 5.49 7.79
C ASP A 175 12.84 6.64 8.70
N ASP A 176 12.99 6.36 10.00
CA ASP A 176 13.41 7.29 11.06
C ASP A 176 12.67 8.64 11.02
N ILE A 177 11.36 8.58 11.24
CA ILE A 177 10.49 9.76 11.34
C ILE A 177 10.23 10.07 12.82
N GLY A 178 10.72 11.21 13.28
CA GLY A 178 10.60 11.65 14.67
C GLY A 178 9.18 12.11 15.04
N GLY A 179 8.41 12.61 14.08
CA GLY A 179 7.00 12.95 14.21
C GLY A 179 6.06 11.90 13.61
N THR A 180 4.90 12.35 13.14
CA THR A 180 3.85 11.52 12.53
C THR A 180 4.02 11.50 11.00
N LEU A 181 3.80 10.33 10.39
CA LEU A 181 3.55 10.22 8.96
C LEU A 181 2.04 10.35 8.71
N SER A 182 1.60 11.41 8.04
CA SER A 182 0.19 11.64 7.76
C SER A 182 -0.13 11.68 6.27
N ILE A 183 -1.20 11.01 5.87
CA ILE A 183 -1.79 11.10 4.53
C ILE A 183 -3.27 11.45 4.70
N SER A 184 -3.64 12.73 4.57
CA SER A 184 -4.99 13.14 4.98
C SER A 184 -5.68 14.20 4.13
N ASN A 185 -7.01 14.18 4.12
CA ASN A 185 -7.84 15.14 3.40
C ASN A 185 -7.50 15.22 1.90
N ASN A 186 -7.07 14.12 1.29
CA ASN A 186 -6.78 14.10 -0.13
C ASN A 186 -8.01 13.63 -0.90
N THR A 187 -8.30 14.31 -2.02
CA THR A 187 -9.41 13.97 -2.91
C THR A 187 -8.89 13.64 -4.28
N LYS A 188 -9.37 12.57 -4.90
CA LYS A 188 -9.16 12.28 -6.31
C LYS A 188 -10.48 12.38 -7.06
N THR A 189 -10.56 13.32 -7.99
CA THR A 189 -11.80 13.69 -8.69
C THR A 189 -12.17 12.72 -9.82
N SER A 190 -11.19 12.00 -10.35
CA SER A 190 -11.38 10.93 -11.34
C SER A 190 -10.16 10.01 -11.36
N GLY A 191 -10.35 8.70 -11.53
CA GLY A 191 -9.24 7.73 -11.52
C GLY A 191 -9.45 6.62 -12.53
N ALA A 192 -8.33 6.09 -13.04
CA ALA A 192 -8.31 4.77 -13.66
C ALA A 192 -8.33 3.70 -12.56
N THR A 193 -8.72 2.47 -12.90
CA THR A 193 -8.67 1.30 -11.99
C THR A 193 -7.27 1.01 -11.44
N GLN A 194 -6.22 1.53 -12.09
CA GLN A 194 -4.80 1.27 -11.82
C GLN A 194 -4.15 2.34 -10.94
N SER A 195 -4.95 3.23 -10.39
CA SER A 195 -4.46 4.45 -9.75
C SER A 195 -4.63 4.41 -8.24
N GLY A 196 -3.95 5.28 -7.49
CA GLY A 196 -3.98 5.31 -6.03
C GLY A 196 -4.22 6.72 -5.52
N LEU A 197 -3.86 7.00 -4.27
CA LEU A 197 -3.98 8.34 -3.69
C LEU A 197 -2.71 8.83 -2.99
N GLY A 198 -2.19 8.06 -2.02
CA GLY A 198 -1.02 8.46 -1.23
C GLY A 198 0.26 7.93 -1.85
N LEU A 199 0.62 6.72 -1.46
CA LEU A 199 1.81 6.00 -1.94
C LEU A 199 1.34 4.88 -2.86
N LEU A 200 1.75 4.93 -4.12
CA LEU A 200 1.40 3.94 -5.13
C LEU A 200 2.65 3.39 -5.78
N ILE A 201 2.74 2.07 -5.85
CA ILE A 201 3.56 1.37 -6.84
C ILE A 201 2.61 0.63 -7.78
N TYR A 202 2.66 0.97 -9.06
CA TYR A 202 1.95 0.25 -10.10
C TYR A 202 2.96 -0.30 -11.12
N SER A 203 3.26 -1.59 -11.02
CA SER A 203 4.12 -2.26 -12.00
C SER A 203 3.24 -2.83 -13.11
N TYR A 204 3.52 -2.43 -14.35
CA TYR A 204 2.81 -2.94 -15.52
C TYR A 204 3.81 -3.50 -16.53
N ASN A 205 3.66 -4.78 -16.89
CA ASN A 205 4.41 -5.34 -18.00
C ASN A 205 3.62 -6.39 -18.79
N LYS A 206 3.54 -6.19 -20.11
CA LYS A 206 2.95 -7.16 -21.06
C LYS A 206 3.94 -8.25 -21.53
N THR A 207 5.18 -8.25 -21.04
CA THR A 207 6.21 -9.26 -21.38
C THR A 207 6.61 -10.07 -20.15
N GLU A 208 7.39 -11.15 -20.35
CA GLU A 208 7.75 -12.17 -19.33
C GLU A 208 8.57 -11.69 -18.11
N ASN A 209 8.66 -10.38 -17.86
CA ASN A 209 9.53 -9.85 -16.82
C ASN A 209 8.89 -9.97 -15.44
N SER A 210 9.74 -10.14 -14.42
CA SER A 210 9.38 -10.08 -13.02
C SER A 210 9.53 -8.66 -12.46
N SER A 211 8.65 -8.26 -11.55
CA SER A 211 8.79 -7.00 -10.80
C SER A 211 8.55 -7.24 -9.32
N ASN A 212 9.55 -6.96 -8.50
CA ASN A 212 9.41 -6.94 -7.05
C ASN A 212 9.18 -5.50 -6.59
N SER A 213 8.10 -5.29 -5.85
CA SER A 213 7.63 -4.01 -5.38
C SER A 213 7.56 -4.03 -3.86
N LEU A 214 8.18 -3.03 -3.24
CA LEU A 214 8.27 -2.88 -1.79
C LEU A 214 7.81 -1.48 -1.36
N ILE A 215 6.85 -1.42 -0.45
CA ILE A 215 6.62 -0.23 0.37
C ILE A 215 6.99 -0.61 1.80
N GLN A 216 8.01 0.05 2.35
CA GLN A 216 8.45 -0.18 3.71
C GLN A 216 8.42 1.12 4.50
N ILE A 217 7.68 1.11 5.60
CA ILE A 217 7.56 2.23 6.55
C ILE A 217 8.05 1.74 7.91
N THR A 218 9.18 2.27 8.37
CA THR A 218 9.82 1.85 9.62
C THR A 218 10.21 3.00 10.53
N ASN A 219 10.35 2.69 11.82
CA ASN A 219 10.91 3.60 12.81
C ASN A 219 10.18 4.96 12.88
N VAL A 220 8.85 4.95 12.93
CA VAL A 220 8.02 6.18 13.04
C VAL A 220 7.61 6.39 14.49
N ARG A 221 8.11 7.46 15.12
CA ARG A 221 7.88 7.74 16.54
C ARG A 221 6.49 8.29 16.81
N GLY A 222 6.01 9.24 16.01
CA GLY A 222 4.70 9.87 16.17
C GLY A 222 3.52 9.05 15.64
N GLY A 223 3.77 7.87 15.07
CA GLY A 223 2.74 7.00 14.49
C GLY A 223 2.40 7.32 13.02
N ILE A 224 1.48 6.53 12.47
CA ILE A 224 0.96 6.68 11.11
C ILE A 224 -0.51 7.08 11.19
N ASP A 225 -0.91 8.14 10.48
CA ASP A 225 -2.29 8.64 10.49
C ASP A 225 -2.80 8.98 9.08
N VAL A 226 -3.65 8.10 8.57
CA VAL A 226 -4.24 8.17 7.23
C VAL A 226 -5.74 8.37 7.34
N ARG A 227 -6.25 9.55 6.95
CA ARG A 227 -7.66 9.85 7.18
C ARG A 227 -8.32 10.82 6.20
N ASN A 228 -9.64 10.71 6.09
CA ASN A 228 -10.48 11.59 5.28
C ASN A 228 -10.02 11.67 3.82
N ASN A 229 -9.64 10.53 3.27
CA ASN A 229 -9.22 10.45 1.88
C ASN A 229 -10.39 9.98 1.02
N THR A 230 -10.63 10.61 -0.12
CA THR A 230 -11.73 10.26 -1.02
C THR A 230 -11.22 10.08 -2.44
N PHE A 231 -11.50 8.94 -3.07
CA PHE A 231 -11.12 8.69 -4.46
C PHE A 231 -12.18 7.84 -5.18
N ALA A 232 -12.33 8.06 -6.48
CA ALA A 232 -13.37 7.42 -7.28
C ALA A 232 -12.80 6.26 -8.11
N GLY A 233 -12.43 5.16 -7.43
CA GLY A 233 -11.85 3.96 -8.05
C GLY A 233 -10.31 3.93 -8.01
N GLY A 234 -9.74 2.72 -8.01
CA GLY A 234 -8.29 2.52 -7.93
C GLY A 234 -7.84 1.49 -6.88
N GLN A 235 -6.71 1.77 -6.26
CA GLN A 235 -6.04 1.00 -5.22
C GLN A 235 -5.91 1.90 -3.97
N GLY A 236 -5.74 1.30 -2.80
CA GLY A 236 -5.73 2.00 -1.52
C GLY A 236 -4.75 3.16 -1.37
N VAL A 237 -4.91 3.91 -0.28
CA VAL A 237 -4.06 5.07 0.01
C VAL A 237 -2.58 4.69 0.05
N ILE A 238 -2.23 3.51 0.57
CA ILE A 238 -0.91 2.91 0.49
C ILE A 238 -1.05 1.59 -0.26
N SER A 239 -0.58 1.56 -1.50
CA SER A 239 -0.88 0.46 -2.41
C SER A 239 0.28 0.04 -3.29
N ILE A 240 0.35 -1.27 -3.50
CA ILE A 240 1.13 -1.91 -4.55
C ILE A 240 0.18 -2.73 -5.39
N PHE A 241 0.21 -2.53 -6.70
CA PHE A 241 -0.51 -3.39 -7.62
C PHE A 241 0.37 -3.77 -8.81
N ASN A 242 0.75 -5.04 -8.85
CA ASN A 242 1.65 -5.60 -9.84
C ASN A 242 0.85 -6.37 -10.91
N ASP A 243 0.73 -5.79 -12.10
CA ASP A 243 0.21 -6.44 -13.31
C ASP A 243 1.41 -6.96 -14.14
N VAL A 244 2.12 -7.95 -13.57
CA VAL A 244 3.30 -8.60 -14.15
C VAL A 244 3.25 -10.11 -13.96
N LYS A 245 3.78 -10.89 -14.93
CA LYS A 245 3.68 -12.36 -14.97
C LYS A 245 4.17 -13.04 -13.68
N THR A 246 5.25 -12.53 -13.09
CA THR A 246 5.80 -13.01 -11.81
C THR A 246 6.29 -11.82 -10.99
N GLY A 247 6.35 -11.93 -9.67
CA GLY A 247 6.83 -10.83 -8.83
C GLY A 247 6.29 -10.86 -7.41
N GLN A 248 6.66 -9.85 -6.63
CA GLN A 248 6.22 -9.70 -5.24
C GLN A 248 5.66 -8.30 -5.02
N ALA A 249 4.51 -8.20 -4.33
CA ALA A 249 3.93 -6.97 -3.84
C ALA A 249 3.96 -6.99 -2.31
N THR A 250 4.93 -6.29 -1.71
CA THR A 250 5.20 -6.37 -0.26
C THR A 250 5.04 -5.02 0.41
N ILE A 251 4.14 -4.93 1.40
CA ILE A 251 3.99 -3.78 2.28
C ILE A 251 4.43 -4.17 3.70
N ILE A 252 5.37 -3.42 4.26
CA ILE A 252 5.88 -3.63 5.63
C ILE A 252 5.69 -2.35 6.43
N MET A 253 5.01 -2.46 7.57
CA MET A 253 4.94 -1.42 8.59
C MET A 253 5.52 -1.98 9.88
N ASN A 254 6.65 -1.43 10.33
CA ASN A 254 7.38 -2.00 11.45
C ASN A 254 8.02 -0.96 12.38
N ASN A 255 8.04 -1.26 13.68
CA ASN A 255 8.61 -0.39 14.72
C ASN A 255 7.96 1.01 14.74
N ILE A 256 6.65 1.04 15.01
CA ILE A 256 5.85 2.27 15.04
C ILE A 256 5.43 2.55 16.49
N ALA A 257 5.88 3.68 17.06
CA ALA A 257 5.63 3.96 18.47
C ALA A 257 4.24 4.57 18.72
N GLY A 258 3.83 5.57 17.93
CA GLY A 258 2.54 6.27 18.11
C GLY A 258 1.28 5.50 17.71
N GLY A 259 1.42 4.27 17.20
CA GLY A 259 0.31 3.49 16.65
C GLY A 259 0.02 3.80 15.18
N ILE A 260 -1.05 3.20 14.66
CA ILE A 260 -1.47 3.28 13.25
C ILE A 260 -2.97 3.57 13.20
N ARG A 261 -3.37 4.57 12.40
CA ARG A 261 -4.77 4.95 12.24
C ARG A 261 -5.11 5.10 10.76
N PHE A 262 -6.18 4.44 10.35
CA PHE A 262 -6.80 4.55 9.04
C PHE A 262 -8.29 4.85 9.22
N VAL A 263 -8.68 6.11 9.04
CA VAL A 263 -10.02 6.57 9.43
C VAL A 263 -10.72 7.29 8.29
N ASN A 264 -11.95 6.90 7.97
CA ASN A 264 -12.80 7.61 7.01
C ASN A 264 -12.15 7.76 5.63
N ASN A 265 -11.57 6.67 5.11
CA ASN A 265 -11.06 6.61 3.74
C ASN A 265 -12.13 5.97 2.84
N ASP A 266 -12.57 6.70 1.81
CA ASP A 266 -13.58 6.27 0.84
C ASP A 266 -12.97 6.14 -0.56
N ALA A 267 -12.89 4.91 -1.04
CA ALA A 267 -12.29 4.53 -2.30
C ALA A 267 -13.30 4.40 -3.46
N GLY A 268 -14.60 4.49 -3.15
CA GLY A 268 -15.68 4.24 -4.09
C GLY A 268 -15.80 2.78 -4.56
N GLY A 269 -16.86 2.50 -5.33
CA GLY A 269 -17.28 1.13 -5.65
C GLY A 269 -16.48 0.37 -6.71
N ASN A 270 -15.28 0.83 -7.10
CA ASN A 270 -14.39 0.12 -8.02
C ASN A 270 -12.93 0.05 -7.50
N ALA A 271 -12.74 0.17 -6.19
CA ALA A 271 -11.41 0.20 -5.59
C ALA A 271 -11.14 -0.93 -4.59
N PHE A 272 -9.93 -1.47 -4.63
CA PHE A 272 -9.50 -2.54 -3.73
C PHE A 272 -8.71 -1.95 -2.55
N GLY A 273 -9.16 -2.23 -1.32
CA GLY A 273 -8.58 -1.66 -0.10
C GLY A 273 -8.69 -0.14 -0.05
N ALA A 274 -9.47 0.46 0.84
CA ALA A 274 -9.42 1.92 0.97
C ALA A 274 -8.10 2.38 1.60
N CYS A 275 -7.48 1.52 2.41
CA CYS A 275 -6.30 1.85 3.19
C CYS A 275 -5.05 1.17 2.64
N LEU A 276 -4.96 -0.15 2.79
CA LEU A 276 -3.81 -0.96 2.40
C LEU A 276 -4.18 -1.95 1.32
N THR A 277 -3.37 -1.98 0.26
CA THR A 277 -3.60 -2.88 -0.88
C THR A 277 -2.27 -3.47 -1.33
N ALA A 278 -2.13 -4.79 -1.22
CA ALA A 278 -1.05 -5.52 -1.88
C ALA A 278 -1.67 -6.50 -2.87
N GLY A 279 -1.53 -6.19 -4.16
CA GLY A 279 -2.12 -6.97 -5.23
C GLY A 279 -1.08 -7.41 -6.26
N CYS A 280 -1.16 -8.65 -6.68
CA CYS A 280 -0.67 -9.11 -7.97
C CYS A 280 -1.90 -9.51 -8.79
N LYS A 281 -1.95 -9.19 -10.07
CA LYS A 281 -3.08 -9.61 -10.91
C LYS A 281 -3.05 -11.13 -11.04
N VAL A 282 -4.10 -11.83 -10.60
CA VAL A 282 -4.13 -13.30 -10.59
C VAL A 282 -4.76 -13.92 -11.84
N ALA A 283 -5.73 -13.28 -12.51
CA ALA A 283 -6.24 -13.71 -13.82
C ALA A 283 -7.20 -12.69 -14.45
N TRP A 284 -6.87 -12.11 -15.61
CA TRP A 284 -7.85 -11.56 -16.57
C TRP A 284 -7.51 -12.11 -17.96
N GLY A 285 -8.03 -13.30 -18.29
CA GLY A 285 -7.74 -14.03 -19.54
C GLY A 285 -7.15 -15.42 -19.31
N GLU A 286 -6.68 -16.07 -20.38
CA GLU A 286 -6.12 -17.43 -20.37
C GLU A 286 -4.65 -17.50 -19.88
N GLU A 287 -4.03 -16.38 -19.48
CA GLU A 287 -2.65 -16.38 -18.97
C GLU A 287 -2.62 -16.31 -17.43
N LEU A 288 -1.92 -17.28 -16.85
CA LEU A 288 -1.66 -17.40 -15.42
C LEU A 288 -0.52 -16.47 -14.99
N PHE A 289 -0.76 -15.71 -13.92
CA PHE A 289 0.22 -14.85 -13.27
C PHE A 289 0.59 -15.49 -11.93
N SER A 290 1.90 -15.56 -11.61
CA SER A 290 2.45 -16.20 -10.41
C SER A 290 2.99 -15.19 -9.39
N GLY A 291 2.30 -14.07 -9.19
CA GLY A 291 2.73 -13.01 -8.30
C GLY A 291 2.34 -13.26 -6.84
N HIS A 292 3.21 -12.91 -5.89
CA HIS A 292 2.94 -13.05 -4.45
C HIS A 292 2.59 -11.71 -3.83
N ALA A 293 1.66 -11.69 -2.87
CA ALA A 293 1.28 -10.47 -2.16
C ALA A 293 1.48 -10.62 -0.65
N THR A 294 1.99 -9.57 0.00
CA THR A 294 2.30 -9.60 1.42
C THR A 294 2.03 -8.25 2.07
N ILE A 295 1.32 -8.27 3.19
CA ILE A 295 1.19 -7.16 4.13
C ILE A 295 1.63 -7.63 5.51
N GLN A 296 2.63 -6.95 6.08
CA GLN A 296 3.12 -7.21 7.43
C GLN A 296 3.06 -5.95 8.27
N ILE A 297 2.34 -6.01 9.38
CA ILE A 297 2.26 -4.95 10.38
C ILE A 297 2.80 -5.52 11.69
N SER A 298 3.95 -5.02 12.14
CA SER A 298 4.61 -5.58 13.32
C SER A 298 5.33 -4.58 14.22
N ASN A 299 5.57 -4.99 15.46
CA ASN A 299 6.29 -4.18 16.47
C ASN A 299 5.67 -2.79 16.65
N ILE A 300 4.37 -2.75 16.94
CA ILE A 300 3.59 -1.51 17.11
C ILE A 300 3.40 -1.26 18.60
N GLN A 301 3.82 -0.10 19.11
CA GLN A 301 3.68 0.23 20.53
C GLN A 301 2.30 0.83 20.86
N GLY A 302 1.70 1.57 19.93
CA GLY A 302 0.36 2.13 20.07
C GLY A 302 -0.75 1.20 19.56
N ASP A 303 -1.96 1.74 19.47
CA ASP A 303 -3.12 1.05 18.90
C ASP A 303 -3.03 1.01 17.36
N ILE A 304 -3.67 -0.01 16.76
CA ILE A 304 -3.96 -0.08 15.33
C ILE A 304 -5.47 0.09 15.16
N LEU A 305 -5.89 1.09 14.39
CA LEU A 305 -7.30 1.39 14.15
C LEU A 305 -7.58 1.51 12.65
N PHE A 306 -8.53 0.71 12.16
CA PHE A 306 -9.20 0.85 10.88
C PHE A 306 -10.66 1.17 11.12
N GLN A 307 -11.07 2.41 10.85
CA GLN A 307 -12.39 2.90 11.18
C GLN A 307 -13.09 3.57 10.00
N ASP A 308 -14.36 3.21 9.78
CA ASP A 308 -15.28 3.88 8.85
C ASP A 308 -14.70 3.99 7.42
N ASN A 309 -13.93 2.99 6.99
CA ASN A 309 -13.38 2.95 5.63
C ASN A 309 -14.37 2.30 4.66
N SER A 310 -14.34 2.70 3.39
CA SER A 310 -15.22 2.14 2.36
C SER A 310 -14.53 1.90 1.02
N SER A 311 -14.79 0.74 0.40
CA SER A 311 -14.23 0.35 -0.89
C SER A 311 -15.10 -0.70 -1.60
N TYR A 312 -14.68 -1.16 -2.78
CA TYR A 312 -15.29 -2.31 -3.46
C TYR A 312 -15.05 -3.63 -2.71
N ALA A 313 -13.82 -3.87 -2.24
CA ALA A 313 -13.44 -5.08 -1.52
C ALA A 313 -12.35 -4.81 -0.49
N GLY A 314 -12.46 -5.46 0.67
CA GLY A 314 -11.50 -5.38 1.77
C GLY A 314 -11.27 -3.96 2.25
N SER A 315 -12.30 -3.25 2.71
CA SER A 315 -12.23 -1.79 2.78
C SER A 315 -11.14 -1.22 3.69
N ALA A 316 -10.70 -1.97 4.70
CA ALA A 316 -9.44 -1.67 5.39
C ALA A 316 -8.24 -2.27 4.64
N ILE A 317 -8.24 -3.59 4.43
CA ILE A 317 -7.08 -4.30 3.88
C ILE A 317 -7.52 -5.23 2.75
N PHE A 318 -6.85 -5.10 1.61
CA PHE A 318 -6.95 -6.03 0.49
C PHE A 318 -5.60 -6.68 0.20
N VAL A 319 -5.58 -8.01 0.15
CA VAL A 319 -4.41 -8.79 -0.28
C VAL A 319 -4.84 -9.80 -1.34
N ASN A 320 -4.20 -9.76 -2.51
CA ASN A 320 -4.45 -10.69 -3.61
C ASN A 320 -3.13 -11.08 -4.30
N GLY A 321 -2.89 -12.37 -4.43
CA GLY A 321 -1.78 -12.93 -5.19
C GLY A 321 -1.97 -14.43 -5.37
N THR A 322 -1.11 -15.07 -6.16
CA THR A 322 -1.03 -16.53 -6.26
C THR A 322 -0.80 -17.13 -4.89
N GLU A 323 0.19 -16.60 -4.17
CA GLU A 323 0.30 -16.78 -2.72
C GLU A 323 0.16 -15.44 -2.00
N SER A 324 -0.55 -15.43 -0.89
CA SER A 324 -0.87 -14.21 -0.14
C SER A 324 -0.51 -14.34 1.33
N MET A 325 -0.01 -13.27 1.94
CA MET A 325 0.21 -13.20 3.39
C MET A 325 -0.30 -11.89 3.96
N LEU A 326 -1.07 -11.98 5.04
CA LEU A 326 -1.41 -10.87 5.91
C LEU A 326 -0.99 -11.24 7.33
N SER A 327 -0.13 -10.43 7.95
CA SER A 327 0.29 -10.64 9.33
C SER A 327 0.19 -9.35 10.13
N ILE A 328 -0.55 -9.40 11.24
CA ILE A 328 -0.59 -8.38 12.27
C ILE A 328 -0.06 -9.01 13.55
N SER A 329 1.11 -8.57 14.02
CA SER A 329 1.74 -9.18 15.19
C SER A 329 2.67 -8.26 16.00
N GLY A 330 2.96 -8.62 17.26
CA GLY A 330 3.85 -7.82 18.10
C GLY A 330 3.28 -6.42 18.38
N VAL A 331 1.98 -6.34 18.65
CA VAL A 331 1.27 -5.09 18.94
C VAL A 331 1.08 -4.96 20.45
N LYS A 332 1.46 -3.81 21.02
CA LYS A 332 1.28 -3.51 22.45
C LYS A 332 -0.09 -2.95 22.78
N GLY A 333 -0.64 -2.12 21.88
CA GLY A 333 -1.99 -1.58 21.98
C GLY A 333 -3.06 -2.55 21.49
N ASN A 334 -4.25 -2.01 21.28
CA ASN A 334 -5.40 -2.72 20.71
C ASN A 334 -5.32 -2.74 19.19
N VAL A 335 -6.02 -3.69 18.57
CA VAL A 335 -6.26 -3.72 17.12
C VAL A 335 -7.76 -3.64 16.89
N SER A 336 -8.24 -2.67 16.12
CA SER A 336 -9.68 -2.47 15.94
C SER A 336 -10.04 -2.22 14.49
N PHE A 337 -11.01 -2.99 13.99
CA PHE A 337 -11.68 -2.81 12.71
C PHE A 337 -13.14 -2.46 13.00
N THR A 338 -13.50 -1.20 12.83
CA THR A 338 -14.81 -0.67 13.24
C THR A 338 -15.52 0.05 12.11
N GLY A 339 -16.78 -0.30 11.82
CA GLY A 339 -17.59 0.44 10.85
C GLY A 339 -17.11 0.37 9.40
N ASN A 340 -16.19 -0.53 9.06
CA ASN A 340 -15.65 -0.65 7.71
C ASN A 340 -16.69 -1.29 6.77
N ARG A 341 -16.82 -0.78 5.54
CA ARG A 341 -17.85 -1.19 4.58
C ARG A 341 -17.28 -1.50 3.19
N ALA A 342 -17.48 -2.72 2.74
CA ALA A 342 -17.17 -3.13 1.37
C ALA A 342 -18.43 -3.29 0.51
N ASP A 343 -18.36 -2.92 -0.76
CA ASP A 343 -19.48 -3.18 -1.68
C ASP A 343 -19.60 -4.65 -2.07
N THR A 344 -18.53 -5.45 -1.94
CA THR A 344 -18.56 -6.86 -2.38
C THR A 344 -18.04 -7.84 -1.34
N PHE A 345 -16.74 -7.80 -1.04
CA PHE A 345 -16.08 -8.82 -0.23
C PHE A 345 -15.42 -8.20 0.98
N GLY A 346 -15.64 -8.79 2.16
CA GLY A 346 -14.89 -8.53 3.39
C GLY A 346 -15.02 -7.09 3.86
N GLY A 347 -15.98 -6.81 4.75
CA GLY A 347 -16.24 -5.45 5.18
C GLY A 347 -15.00 -4.72 5.70
N ALA A 348 -14.13 -5.42 6.44
CA ALA A 348 -12.81 -4.92 6.82
C ALA A 348 -11.68 -5.51 5.96
N ILE A 349 -11.57 -6.84 5.89
CA ILE A 349 -10.44 -7.53 5.26
C ILE A 349 -10.95 -8.42 4.13
N TYR A 350 -10.34 -8.30 2.96
CA TYR A 350 -10.47 -9.30 1.90
C TYR A 350 -9.10 -9.89 1.57
N PHE A 351 -9.01 -11.20 1.73
CA PHE A 351 -7.82 -11.99 1.52
C PHE A 351 -8.08 -13.03 0.42
N GLU A 352 -7.46 -12.85 -0.73
CA GLU A 352 -7.66 -13.69 -1.90
C GLU A 352 -6.35 -14.37 -2.29
N THR A 353 -6.44 -15.67 -2.62
CA THR A 353 -5.32 -16.46 -3.09
C THR A 353 -5.62 -17.04 -4.46
N GLY A 354 -4.61 -17.10 -5.32
CA GLY A 354 -4.71 -17.62 -6.69
C GLY A 354 -4.24 -19.06 -6.83
N SER A 355 -3.55 -19.59 -5.83
CA SER A 355 -3.23 -21.00 -5.69
C SER A 355 -3.46 -21.46 -4.27
N VAL A 356 -3.39 -22.77 -4.07
CA VAL A 356 -3.42 -23.38 -2.74
C VAL A 356 -1.97 -23.64 -2.30
N SER A 357 -1.53 -22.91 -1.28
CA SER A 357 -0.16 -22.97 -0.74
C SER A 357 -0.17 -22.85 0.78
N GLU A 358 0.78 -23.47 1.47
CA GLU A 358 0.99 -23.27 2.91
C GLU A 358 1.47 -21.85 3.26
N ASN A 359 1.98 -21.12 2.26
CA ASN A 359 2.37 -19.72 2.37
C ASN A 359 1.16 -18.79 2.44
N ASN A 360 -0.04 -19.29 2.14
CA ASN A 360 -1.28 -18.53 2.24
C ASN A 360 -1.68 -18.39 3.70
N VAL A 361 -1.37 -17.26 4.31
CA VAL A 361 -1.62 -17.04 5.74
C VAL A 361 -2.20 -15.66 6.02
N LEU A 362 -3.40 -15.63 6.59
CA LEU A 362 -3.93 -14.50 7.34
C LEU A 362 -3.70 -14.78 8.83
N SER A 363 -2.91 -13.95 9.51
CA SER A 363 -2.58 -14.12 10.93
C SER A 363 -2.76 -12.84 11.74
N ILE A 364 -3.44 -12.95 12.88
CA ILE A 364 -3.50 -11.94 13.94
C ILE A 364 -3.14 -12.63 15.25
N GLN A 365 -1.99 -12.28 15.81
CA GLN A 365 -1.40 -12.96 16.97
C GLN A 365 -0.41 -12.03 17.67
N HIS A 366 0.01 -12.35 18.90
CA HIS A 366 0.94 -11.54 19.68
C HIS A 366 0.48 -10.08 19.83
N VAL A 367 -0.83 -9.87 20.02
CA VAL A 367 -1.44 -8.57 20.35
C VAL A 367 -1.68 -8.54 21.85
N GLN A 368 -1.05 -7.60 22.55
CA GLN A 368 -1.16 -7.49 24.01
C GLN A 368 -2.47 -6.82 24.46
N GLY A 369 -2.97 -5.86 23.68
CA GLY A 369 -4.32 -5.34 23.83
C GLY A 369 -5.36 -6.25 23.16
N ASP A 370 -6.60 -5.77 23.13
CA ASP A 370 -7.71 -6.52 22.55
C ASP A 370 -7.76 -6.34 21.03
N VAL A 371 -8.27 -7.35 20.33
CA VAL A 371 -8.61 -7.30 18.90
C VAL A 371 -10.12 -7.23 18.76
N LEU A 372 -10.62 -6.20 18.09
CA LEU A 372 -12.06 -5.97 17.90
C LEU A 372 -12.41 -5.86 16.42
N PHE A 373 -13.38 -6.65 15.98
CA PHE A 373 -14.09 -6.48 14.72
C PHE A 373 -15.54 -6.13 15.04
N GLU A 374 -15.91 -4.87 14.82
CA GLU A 374 -17.23 -4.37 15.17
C GLU A 374 -17.91 -3.59 14.04
N ASN A 375 -19.20 -3.82 13.82
CA ASN A 375 -20.03 -3.05 12.88
C ASN A 375 -19.47 -3.03 11.44
N ASN A 376 -18.67 -4.03 11.04
CA ASN A 376 -18.17 -4.11 9.67
C ASN A 376 -19.26 -4.72 8.77
N SER A 377 -19.30 -4.30 7.50
CA SER A 377 -20.31 -4.80 6.57
C SER A 377 -19.85 -5.01 5.14
N ALA A 378 -20.43 -6.00 4.46
CA ALA A 378 -20.24 -6.24 3.03
C ALA A 378 -21.57 -6.50 2.30
N THR A 379 -21.74 -6.02 1.07
CA THR A 379 -23.01 -6.30 0.35
C THR A 379 -23.17 -7.77 -0.02
N TYR A 380 -22.08 -8.47 -0.38
CA TYR A 380 -22.18 -9.84 -0.88
C TYR A 380 -21.61 -10.88 0.11
N PHE A 381 -20.33 -10.79 0.48
CA PHE A 381 -19.67 -11.86 1.23
C PHE A 381 -18.73 -11.35 2.32
N GLY A 382 -18.77 -11.98 3.50
CA GLY A 382 -17.85 -11.72 4.62
C GLY A 382 -18.11 -10.38 5.32
N GLY A 383 -18.79 -10.38 6.46
CA GLY A 383 -19.15 -9.15 7.17
C GLY A 383 -17.93 -8.40 7.69
N ALA A 384 -17.03 -9.05 8.45
CA ALA A 384 -15.73 -8.48 8.78
C ALA A 384 -14.62 -8.98 7.85
N ILE A 385 -14.49 -10.29 7.71
CA ILE A 385 -13.42 -10.92 6.93
C ILE A 385 -14.04 -11.79 5.83
N CYS A 386 -13.55 -11.63 4.61
CA CYS A 386 -13.77 -12.58 3.53
C CYS A 386 -12.42 -13.17 3.13
N SER A 387 -12.34 -14.49 3.00
CA SER A 387 -11.15 -15.19 2.53
C SER A 387 -11.53 -16.14 1.39
N SER A 388 -10.84 -16.03 0.26
CA SER A 388 -11.13 -16.82 -0.94
C SER A 388 -9.88 -17.55 -1.39
N ALA A 389 -10.00 -18.86 -1.61
CA ALA A 389 -8.93 -19.73 -2.07
C ALA A 389 -9.46 -20.66 -3.18
N PRO A 390 -8.65 -21.01 -4.18
CA PRO A 390 -9.13 -21.82 -5.28
C PRO A 390 -9.35 -23.27 -4.82
N THR A 391 -10.38 -23.91 -5.37
CA THR A 391 -10.69 -25.34 -5.13
C THR A 391 -9.91 -26.29 -6.06
N GLU A 392 -9.42 -25.75 -7.16
CA GLU A 392 -8.63 -26.43 -8.20
C GLU A 392 -7.25 -25.76 -8.38
N ASP A 393 -6.27 -26.51 -8.89
CA ASP A 393 -4.96 -25.98 -9.25
C ASP A 393 -5.04 -25.21 -10.57
N GLU A 394 -3.91 -24.65 -10.99
CA GLU A 394 -3.79 -23.92 -12.24
C GLU A 394 -4.10 -24.74 -13.51
N TYR A 395 -4.30 -26.07 -13.39
CA TYR A 395 -4.65 -27.00 -14.46
C TYR A 395 -6.05 -27.60 -14.31
N GLY A 396 -6.89 -27.08 -13.42
CA GLY A 396 -8.24 -27.59 -13.16
C GLY A 396 -8.26 -28.95 -12.47
N ARG A 397 -7.16 -29.34 -11.81
CA ARG A 397 -7.11 -30.55 -10.98
C ARG A 397 -7.50 -30.17 -9.55
N PRO A 398 -8.24 -31.02 -8.82
CA PRO A 398 -8.47 -30.80 -7.40
C PRO A 398 -7.13 -30.62 -6.69
N THR A 399 -6.97 -29.51 -5.97
CA THR A 399 -5.76 -29.24 -5.20
C THR A 399 -5.58 -30.27 -4.08
N ASP A 400 -4.34 -30.69 -3.85
CA ASP A 400 -3.95 -31.42 -2.62
C ASP A 400 -4.30 -30.58 -1.37
N PRO A 401 -4.34 -31.15 -0.15
CA PRO A 401 -4.75 -30.47 1.09
C PRO A 401 -3.78 -29.38 1.58
N ALA A 402 -3.05 -28.71 0.69
CA ALA A 402 -2.48 -27.41 1.02
C ALA A 402 -3.65 -26.50 1.44
N ASN A 403 -3.46 -25.67 2.46
CA ASN A 403 -4.55 -24.97 3.12
C ASN A 403 -4.23 -23.49 3.18
N SER A 404 -5.10 -22.65 2.62
CA SER A 404 -5.09 -21.24 3.00
C SER A 404 -5.46 -21.14 4.48
N ARG A 405 -4.59 -20.54 5.29
CA ARG A 405 -4.72 -20.54 6.75
C ARG A 405 -5.23 -19.20 7.25
N ILE A 406 -6.20 -19.26 8.15
CA ILE A 406 -6.64 -18.14 8.98
C ILE A 406 -6.27 -18.47 10.42
N MET A 407 -5.36 -17.72 11.02
CA MET A 407 -4.87 -17.94 12.37
C MET A 407 -5.17 -16.74 13.26
N LEU A 408 -6.03 -16.93 14.25
CA LEU A 408 -6.42 -15.91 15.23
C LEU A 408 -6.04 -16.41 16.62
N LEU A 409 -5.04 -15.75 17.24
CA LEU A 409 -4.53 -16.14 18.55
C LEU A 409 -4.74 -15.03 19.58
N ALA A 410 -5.61 -15.29 20.57
CA ALA A 410 -5.79 -14.47 21.76
C ALA A 410 -4.72 -14.84 22.81
N ASP A 411 -3.47 -14.49 22.53
CA ASP A 411 -2.30 -14.82 23.36
C ASP A 411 -1.90 -13.70 24.32
N GLY A 412 -2.25 -12.44 24.01
CA GLY A 412 -1.98 -11.27 24.84
C GLY A 412 -3.24 -10.57 25.35
N GLY A 413 -4.24 -10.33 24.50
CA GLY A 413 -5.57 -9.81 24.82
C GLY A 413 -6.69 -10.59 24.15
N ASP A 414 -7.94 -10.19 24.37
CA ASP A 414 -9.11 -10.92 23.86
C ASP A 414 -9.37 -10.58 22.39
N ILE A 415 -10.01 -11.49 21.64
CA ILE A 415 -10.46 -11.24 20.27
C ILE A 415 -11.99 -11.28 20.23
N THR A 416 -12.62 -10.23 19.72
CA THR A 416 -14.09 -10.14 19.66
C THR A 416 -14.58 -9.78 18.26
N PHE A 417 -15.57 -10.54 17.78
CA PHE A 417 -16.37 -10.22 16.59
C PHE A 417 -17.81 -9.95 17.01
N GLN A 418 -18.31 -8.75 16.72
CA GLN A 418 -19.70 -8.38 17.03
C GLN A 418 -20.31 -7.42 16.00
N ASN A 419 -21.61 -7.56 15.74
CA ASN A 419 -22.36 -6.67 14.84
C ASN A 419 -21.84 -6.63 13.41
N ASN A 420 -21.09 -7.63 12.96
CA ASN A 420 -20.63 -7.71 11.59
C ASN A 420 -21.71 -8.33 10.72
N VAL A 421 -21.97 -7.76 9.55
CA VAL A 421 -23.09 -8.16 8.70
C VAL A 421 -22.72 -8.29 7.22
N MET A 422 -23.34 -9.22 6.52
CA MET A 422 -23.37 -9.26 5.06
C MET A 422 -24.80 -9.13 4.55
N TYR A 423 -25.02 -8.71 3.30
CA TYR A 423 -26.37 -8.60 2.71
C TYR A 423 -26.69 -9.67 1.66
N ALA A 424 -25.70 -10.48 1.23
CA ALA A 424 -25.84 -11.49 0.17
C ALA A 424 -26.54 -10.96 -1.10
N GLY A 425 -26.28 -9.71 -1.49
CA GLY A 425 -26.93 -9.03 -2.62
C GLY A 425 -28.36 -8.55 -2.38
N GLY A 426 -28.91 -8.78 -1.18
CA GLY A 426 -30.21 -8.30 -0.73
C GLY A 426 -30.15 -6.99 0.07
N THR A 427 -31.22 -6.68 0.79
CA THR A 427 -31.33 -5.51 1.69
C THR A 427 -31.35 -5.87 3.17
N ASP A 428 -31.57 -7.15 3.48
CA ASP A 428 -31.68 -7.62 4.85
C ASP A 428 -30.28 -8.00 5.38
N PRO A 429 -29.87 -7.46 6.54
CA PRO A 429 -28.58 -7.78 7.11
C PRO A 429 -28.56 -9.22 7.65
N ILE A 430 -27.50 -9.94 7.32
CA ILE A 430 -27.20 -11.30 7.79
C ILE A 430 -25.96 -11.20 8.67
N ALA A 431 -26.05 -11.55 9.95
CA ALA A 431 -24.90 -11.57 10.84
C ALA A 431 -23.81 -12.50 10.28
N ASN A 432 -22.58 -12.00 10.15
CA ASN A 432 -21.44 -12.75 9.66
C ASN A 432 -20.13 -12.10 10.11
N ALA A 433 -19.33 -12.83 10.89
CA ALA A 433 -17.98 -12.42 11.26
C ALA A 433 -17.01 -12.70 10.11
N ILE A 434 -16.93 -13.96 9.71
CA ILE A 434 -15.96 -14.46 8.73
C ILE A 434 -16.71 -15.30 7.70
N LEU A 435 -16.40 -15.09 6.43
CA LEU A 435 -16.75 -16.00 5.34
C LEU A 435 -15.47 -16.52 4.69
N THR A 436 -15.37 -17.83 4.52
CA THR A 436 -14.33 -18.46 3.72
C THR A 436 -14.95 -19.21 2.56
N ASP A 437 -14.41 -19.04 1.36
CA ASP A 437 -14.77 -19.82 0.16
C ASP A 437 -13.56 -20.61 -0.34
N GLY A 438 -13.76 -21.88 -0.67
CA GLY A 438 -12.72 -22.83 -1.01
C GLY A 438 -11.94 -23.37 0.19
N LYS A 439 -10.73 -23.88 -0.05
CA LYS A 439 -10.01 -24.73 0.92
C LYS A 439 -9.29 -23.91 2.00
N HIS A 440 -9.85 -23.91 3.21
CA HIS A 440 -9.31 -23.16 4.34
C HIS A 440 -9.07 -24.01 5.59
N THR A 441 -7.96 -23.76 6.26
CA THR A 441 -7.77 -24.18 7.66
C THR A 441 -7.86 -22.96 8.57
N MET A 442 -8.84 -22.96 9.46
CA MET A 442 -9.00 -21.93 10.47
C MET A 442 -8.46 -22.43 11.81
N GLU A 443 -7.54 -21.68 12.40
CA GLU A 443 -6.89 -21.97 13.67
C GLU A 443 -7.23 -20.86 14.67
N LEU A 444 -8.05 -21.21 15.66
CA LEU A 444 -8.47 -20.33 16.75
C LEU A 444 -7.83 -20.81 18.04
N GLY A 445 -7.02 -19.97 18.68
CA GLY A 445 -6.32 -20.32 19.91
C GLY A 445 -6.40 -19.20 20.94
N ALA A 446 -6.83 -19.51 22.15
CA ALA A 446 -6.83 -18.55 23.26
C ALA A 446 -5.89 -19.04 24.37
N ALA A 447 -5.04 -18.16 24.90
CA ALA A 447 -4.22 -18.45 26.07
C ALA A 447 -5.06 -18.51 27.35
N ALA A 448 -4.52 -19.08 28.43
CA ALA A 448 -5.21 -19.15 29.72
C ALA A 448 -5.70 -17.76 30.18
N GLY A 449 -7.00 -17.65 30.49
CA GLY A 449 -7.62 -16.38 30.90
C GLY A 449 -7.94 -15.41 29.75
N ARG A 450 -7.80 -15.85 28.49
CA ARG A 450 -8.19 -15.10 27.29
C ARG A 450 -9.37 -15.74 26.59
N THR A 451 -10.06 -14.93 25.80
CA THR A 451 -11.24 -15.37 25.05
C THR A 451 -11.16 -14.91 23.59
N ILE A 452 -11.53 -15.81 22.67
CA ILE A 452 -11.98 -15.45 21.32
C ILE A 452 -13.50 -15.57 21.29
N ALA A 453 -14.21 -14.46 21.13
CA ALA A 453 -15.67 -14.40 21.11
C ALA A 453 -16.22 -14.06 19.73
N PHE A 454 -17.11 -14.92 19.24
CA PHE A 454 -17.91 -14.71 18.04
C PHE A 454 -19.37 -14.52 18.42
N TYR A 455 -19.83 -13.26 18.35
CA TYR A 455 -21.25 -12.90 18.45
C TYR A 455 -21.96 -12.93 17.10
N ASP A 456 -21.18 -13.00 16.02
CA ASP A 456 -21.65 -13.19 14.65
C ASP A 456 -21.10 -14.52 14.09
N PRO A 457 -21.85 -15.27 13.25
CA PRO A 457 -21.43 -16.56 12.71
C PRO A 457 -20.14 -16.53 11.88
N ILE A 458 -19.40 -17.64 11.91
CA ILE A 458 -18.39 -18.02 10.91
C ILE A 458 -19.08 -18.90 9.87
N VAL A 459 -18.85 -18.61 8.59
CA VAL A 459 -19.39 -19.39 7.46
C VAL A 459 -18.22 -19.92 6.63
N MET A 460 -18.11 -21.24 6.54
CA MET A 460 -17.14 -21.90 5.65
C MET A 460 -17.91 -22.54 4.50
N GLN A 461 -17.81 -21.95 3.30
CA GLN A 461 -18.38 -22.46 2.07
C GLN A 461 -17.36 -23.41 1.43
N ASP A 462 -17.76 -24.67 1.29
CA ASP A 462 -16.94 -25.70 0.65
C ASP A 462 -17.82 -26.42 -0.37
N GLU A 463 -17.59 -26.18 -1.66
CA GLU A 463 -18.37 -26.78 -2.74
C GLU A 463 -17.94 -28.23 -3.06
N GLN A 464 -16.82 -28.73 -2.49
CA GLN A 464 -16.27 -30.06 -2.80
C GLN A 464 -15.67 -30.78 -1.56
N ASP A 465 -16.37 -31.81 -1.06
CA ASP A 465 -15.89 -32.88 -0.14
C ASP A 465 -14.84 -32.49 0.95
N ASN A 466 -15.27 -31.70 1.94
CA ASN A 466 -14.64 -31.57 3.27
C ASN A 466 -13.14 -31.18 3.29
N ALA A 467 -12.72 -30.24 2.44
CA ALA A 467 -11.35 -29.77 2.42
C ALA A 467 -11.08 -28.69 3.50
N SER A 468 -12.12 -27.98 3.93
CA SER A 468 -12.00 -26.96 4.98
C SER A 468 -12.00 -27.55 6.39
N SER A 469 -11.20 -26.97 7.30
CA SER A 469 -11.08 -27.42 8.69
C SER A 469 -11.09 -26.27 9.70
N LEU A 470 -11.67 -26.52 10.88
CA LEU A 470 -11.67 -25.61 12.02
C LEU A 470 -10.97 -26.27 13.22
N HIS A 471 -9.90 -25.65 13.68
CA HIS A 471 -9.09 -26.08 14.81
C HIS A 471 -9.28 -25.11 15.98
N LEU A 472 -9.79 -25.62 17.09
CA LEU A 472 -10.03 -24.86 18.31
C LEU A 472 -9.03 -25.28 19.38
N ASN A 473 -8.31 -24.31 19.93
CA ASN A 473 -7.36 -24.48 21.03
C ASN A 473 -6.41 -25.68 20.84
N ARG A 474 -5.81 -25.81 19.65
CA ARG A 474 -4.78 -26.82 19.41
C ARG A 474 -3.43 -26.32 19.92
N GLY A 475 -2.85 -27.03 20.87
CA GLY A 475 -1.52 -26.75 21.42
C GLY A 475 -1.55 -26.54 22.93
N GLU A 476 -0.43 -26.80 23.59
CA GLU A 476 -0.33 -26.71 25.06
C GLU A 476 -0.56 -25.27 25.56
N ASP A 477 -0.20 -24.27 24.76
CA ASP A 477 -0.34 -22.85 25.11
C ASP A 477 -1.77 -22.30 24.92
N CYS A 478 -2.68 -23.06 24.31
CA CYS A 478 -4.07 -22.64 24.05
C CYS A 478 -5.05 -23.20 25.10
N GLN A 479 -5.06 -22.63 26.31
CA GLN A 479 -5.90 -23.08 27.44
C GLN A 479 -7.08 -22.14 27.77
N GLY A 480 -7.35 -21.16 26.91
CA GLY A 480 -8.41 -20.16 27.08
C GLY A 480 -9.75 -20.60 26.51
N GLU A 481 -10.63 -19.64 26.28
CA GLU A 481 -12.01 -19.88 25.86
C GLU A 481 -12.24 -19.47 24.41
N ILE A 482 -12.93 -20.33 23.64
CA ILE A 482 -13.51 -19.97 22.35
C ILE A 482 -15.03 -19.94 22.54
N LEU A 483 -15.62 -18.76 22.43
CA LEU A 483 -17.05 -18.51 22.66
C LEU A 483 -17.77 -18.31 21.32
N PHE A 484 -18.78 -19.13 21.07
CA PHE A 484 -19.77 -18.91 20.02
C PHE A 484 -21.11 -18.59 20.68
N SER A 485 -21.61 -17.37 20.49
CA SER A 485 -22.90 -16.94 21.03
C SER A 485 -23.70 -16.25 19.94
N GLY A 486 -24.93 -16.66 19.71
CA GLY A 486 -25.86 -15.80 18.97
C GLY A 486 -26.18 -14.57 19.81
N ARG A 487 -26.44 -13.43 19.17
CA ARG A 487 -27.30 -12.42 19.81
C ARG A 487 -28.75 -12.90 19.71
N ASP A 488 -29.47 -12.79 20.82
CA ASP A 488 -30.94 -12.95 20.85
C ASP A 488 -31.64 -11.95 19.93
#